data_AF-A0A849GZW8-F1
#
_entry.id   AF-A0A849GZW8-F1
#
_cell.length_a   1.000
_cell.length_b   1.000
_cell.length_c   1.000
_cell.angle_alpha   90.00
_cell.angle_beta   90.00
_cell.angle_gamma   90.00
#
_symmetry.space_group_name_H-M   'P 1'
#
loop_
_entity.id
_entity.type
_entity.pdbx_description
1 polymer ?
#
loop_
_entity_poly.entity_id
_entity_poly.type
_entity_poly.pdbx_seq_one_letter_code
_entity_poly.pdbx_strand_id
1 'polypeptide(L)'
;IRLYPHHIRTILRSRGGGFEHSQVYTGAVTLLDISPSLPLDAYLAYMFGGFLRRMGCRTRPYERHEGETDRVLEESMRTLEAAFEGDRSKEEALAKVVSRFETIEILDSGKRPEVAIFGDLYSRDNHVLNQDLVRFIEAHGGEVITTPYTSYVKMVVRPYYWKWFLEGQYLNVLSTKAMMTAFTRLEKKYFRHFERILGEAEPTYDVAPQSILAEYNVRVEHTGEAMDNLLKVFYIAKHHPDVALFVQASPAFCCPSLVTEAMAREIEQKSGVPVVSVTYDGTGGAKNEVILPYLEYPRARGGAARHVQSI
;
A
#
# COMPACT_ATOMS: atom_id res chain seq x y z
N ILE A 1 19.78 13.04 -2.23
CA ILE A 1 21.16 12.64 -1.86
C ILE A 1 21.80 11.99 -3.08
N ARG A 2 22.86 12.58 -3.66
CA ARG A 2 23.42 12.15 -4.96
C ARG A 2 24.34 10.91 -4.88
N LEU A 3 24.85 10.58 -3.68
CA LEU A 3 25.84 9.51 -3.49
C LEU A 3 25.24 8.10 -3.54
N TYR A 4 24.07 7.90 -2.93
CA TYR A 4 23.52 6.54 -2.74
C TYR A 4 23.27 5.77 -4.03
N PRO A 5 22.66 6.34 -5.09
CA PRO A 5 22.46 5.60 -6.33
C PRO A 5 23.78 5.09 -6.95
N HIS A 6 24.84 5.90 -6.87
CA HIS A 6 26.16 5.48 -7.38
C HIS A 6 26.82 4.43 -6.50
N HIS A 7 26.64 4.50 -5.18
CA HIS A 7 27.14 3.46 -4.27
C HIS A 7 26.42 2.13 -4.47
N ILE A 8 25.07 2.16 -4.58
CA ILE A 8 24.25 0.99 -4.93
C ILE A 8 24.72 0.39 -6.26
N ARG A 9 24.97 1.23 -7.28
CA ARG A 9 25.54 0.77 -8.56
C ARG A 9 26.88 0.04 -8.35
N THR A 10 27.79 0.56 -7.52
CA THR A 10 29.07 -0.10 -7.26
C THR A 10 28.87 -1.47 -6.61
N ILE A 11 27.95 -1.59 -5.64
CA ILE A 11 27.60 -2.87 -5.01
C ILE A 11 27.00 -3.85 -6.03
N LEU A 12 26.12 -3.39 -6.91
CA LEU A 12 25.56 -4.24 -7.96
C LEU A 12 26.65 -4.71 -8.93
N ARG A 13 27.52 -3.81 -9.39
CA ARG A 13 28.60 -4.17 -10.31
C ARG A 13 29.57 -5.18 -9.73
N SER A 14 29.84 -5.15 -8.42
CA SER A 14 30.74 -6.12 -7.79
C SER A 14 30.15 -7.53 -7.68
N ARG A 15 28.83 -7.70 -7.83
CA ARG A 15 28.17 -9.02 -7.86
C ARG A 15 28.42 -9.80 -9.16
N GLY A 16 28.72 -9.11 -10.27
CA GLY A 16 28.83 -9.73 -11.60
C GLY A 16 27.49 -10.27 -12.13
N GLY A 17 27.52 -11.13 -13.15
CA GLY A 17 26.33 -11.81 -13.68
C GLY A 17 25.40 -10.90 -14.51
N GLY A 18 25.95 -9.90 -15.20
CA GLY A 18 25.22 -8.89 -15.95
C GLY A 18 25.06 -7.57 -15.19
N PHE A 19 25.19 -7.57 -13.86
CA PHE A 19 25.10 -6.35 -13.06
C PHE A 19 26.30 -5.41 -13.23
N GLU A 20 27.41 -5.87 -13.79
CA GLU A 20 28.56 -5.04 -14.21
C GLU A 20 28.15 -3.91 -15.17
N HIS A 21 27.08 -4.12 -15.95
CA HIS A 21 26.55 -3.14 -16.90
C HIS A 21 25.52 -2.17 -16.30
N SER A 22 25.19 -2.31 -15.01
CA SER A 22 24.20 -1.45 -14.34
C SER A 22 24.55 0.05 -14.43
N GLN A 23 23.53 0.88 -14.62
CA GLN A 23 23.62 2.34 -14.73
C GLN A 23 22.65 3.03 -13.78
N VAL A 24 22.91 4.30 -13.48
CA VAL A 24 21.99 5.15 -12.71
C VAL A 24 21.18 5.99 -13.67
N TYR A 25 19.87 5.78 -13.71
CA TYR A 25 18.94 6.63 -14.44
C TYR A 25 18.48 7.79 -13.56
N THR A 26 18.54 9.01 -14.09
CA THR A 26 17.99 10.21 -13.43
C THR A 26 16.98 10.83 -14.37
N GLY A 27 15.70 10.58 -14.12
CA GLY A 27 14.59 11.08 -14.92
C GLY A 27 13.41 11.46 -14.04
N ALA A 28 12.36 12.00 -14.66
CA ALA A 28 11.12 12.30 -13.96
C ALA A 28 10.37 11.00 -13.64
N VAL A 29 9.67 10.96 -12.50
CA VAL A 29 8.81 9.82 -12.10
C VAL A 29 7.69 9.57 -13.12
N THR A 30 7.39 10.56 -13.97
CA THR A 30 6.41 10.42 -15.05
C THR A 30 6.87 9.48 -16.15
N LEU A 31 8.18 9.24 -16.32
CA LEU A 31 8.76 8.40 -17.38
C LEU A 31 8.46 8.87 -18.82
N LEU A 32 7.99 10.11 -18.98
CA LEU A 32 7.70 10.73 -20.28
C LEU A 32 8.94 10.88 -21.16
N ASP A 33 10.10 10.98 -20.53
CA ASP A 33 11.42 11.06 -21.15
C ASP A 33 11.86 9.73 -21.78
N ILE A 34 11.23 8.61 -21.40
CA ILE A 34 11.46 7.29 -21.99
C ILE A 34 10.47 7.03 -23.12
N SER A 35 9.17 7.19 -22.86
CA SER A 35 8.11 6.98 -23.86
C SER A 35 6.82 7.72 -23.48
N PRO A 36 6.07 8.28 -24.45
CA PRO A 36 4.79 8.91 -24.19
C PRO A 36 3.71 7.99 -23.59
N SER A 37 3.76 6.69 -23.87
CA SER A 37 2.77 5.71 -23.37
C SER A 37 3.11 5.17 -21.98
N LEU A 38 4.41 5.17 -21.62
CA LEU A 38 4.90 4.56 -20.39
C LEU A 38 4.31 5.12 -19.09
N PRO A 39 4.02 6.44 -18.93
CA PRO A 39 3.35 6.94 -17.74
C PRO A 39 2.00 6.25 -17.48
N LEU A 40 1.23 6.03 -18.54
CA LEU A 40 -0.07 5.37 -18.45
C LEU A 40 0.10 3.89 -18.09
N ASP A 41 1.01 3.19 -18.75
CA ASP A 41 1.24 1.77 -18.47
C ASP A 41 1.80 1.56 -17.07
N ALA A 42 2.74 2.39 -16.62
CA ALA A 42 3.25 2.36 -15.25
C ALA A 42 2.13 2.61 -14.23
N TYR A 43 1.27 3.61 -14.47
CA TYR A 43 0.14 3.89 -13.60
C TYR A 43 -0.83 2.70 -13.48
N LEU A 44 -1.20 2.10 -14.62
CA LEU A 44 -2.08 0.92 -14.64
C LEU A 44 -1.41 -0.29 -14.00
N ALA A 45 -0.10 -0.49 -14.17
CA ALA A 45 0.63 -1.58 -13.52
C ALA A 45 0.60 -1.43 -11.99
N TYR A 46 0.86 -0.22 -11.47
CA TYR A 46 0.73 0.06 -10.03
C TYR A 46 -0.70 -0.13 -9.52
N MET A 47 -1.70 0.28 -10.30
CA MET A 47 -3.10 0.09 -9.95
C MET A 47 -3.43 -1.41 -9.88
N PHE A 48 -3.16 -2.14 -10.96
CA PHE A 48 -3.56 -3.54 -11.10
C PHE A 48 -2.82 -4.42 -10.11
N GLY A 49 -1.50 -4.26 -9.96
CA GLY A 49 -0.73 -5.01 -8.97
C GLY A 49 -1.17 -4.72 -7.53
N GLY A 50 -1.40 -3.44 -7.21
CA GLY A 50 -1.85 -3.02 -5.88
C GLY A 50 -3.24 -3.58 -5.52
N PHE A 51 -4.20 -3.49 -6.44
CA PHE A 51 -5.55 -4.02 -6.22
C PHE A 51 -5.62 -5.54 -6.32
N LEU A 52 -4.77 -6.19 -7.13
CA LEU A 52 -4.64 -7.65 -7.14
C LEU A 52 -4.21 -8.15 -5.76
N ARG A 53 -3.19 -7.52 -5.16
CA ARG A 53 -2.77 -7.85 -3.78
C ARG A 53 -3.88 -7.60 -2.77
N ARG A 54 -4.63 -6.48 -2.90
CA ARG A 54 -5.75 -6.16 -2.02
C ARG A 54 -6.88 -7.20 -2.11
N MET A 55 -7.25 -7.63 -3.32
CA MET A 55 -8.21 -8.73 -3.53
C MET A 55 -7.70 -10.02 -2.91
N GLY A 56 -6.42 -10.34 -3.08
CA GLY A 56 -5.78 -11.48 -2.41
C GLY A 56 -5.95 -11.45 -0.88
N CYS A 57 -5.65 -10.32 -0.24
CA CYS A 57 -5.78 -10.18 1.22
C CYS A 57 -7.23 -10.20 1.69
N ARG A 58 -8.18 -9.81 0.83
CA ARG A 58 -9.62 -9.86 1.11
C ARG A 58 -10.18 -11.28 1.01
N THR A 59 -9.69 -12.08 0.07
CA THR A 59 -10.23 -13.41 -0.21
C THR A 59 -9.53 -14.51 0.59
N ARG A 60 -8.20 -14.49 0.65
CA ARG A 60 -7.39 -15.58 1.22
C ARG A 60 -7.75 -15.96 2.66
N PRO A 61 -8.01 -15.01 3.59
CA PRO A 61 -8.37 -15.38 4.97
C PRO A 61 -9.66 -16.22 5.06
N TYR A 62 -10.50 -16.19 4.03
CA TYR A 62 -11.78 -16.87 4.02
C TYR A 62 -11.82 -18.03 3.03
N GLU A 63 -10.72 -18.36 2.35
CA GLU A 63 -10.73 -19.45 1.37
C GLU A 63 -11.06 -20.79 2.02
N ARG A 64 -11.92 -21.58 1.37
CA ARG A 64 -12.26 -22.94 1.82
C ARG A 64 -11.11 -23.91 1.61
N HIS A 65 -10.38 -23.74 0.51
CA HIS A 65 -9.27 -24.58 0.12
C HIS A 65 -7.96 -23.79 0.25
N GLU A 66 -7.17 -24.15 1.25
CA GLU A 66 -5.89 -23.50 1.54
C GLU A 66 -4.99 -23.45 0.29
N GLY A 67 -4.48 -22.25 -0.02
CA GLY A 67 -3.61 -21.98 -1.17
C GLY A 67 -4.35 -21.72 -2.49
N GLU A 68 -5.69 -21.80 -2.53
CA GLU A 68 -6.45 -21.53 -3.75
C GLU A 68 -6.27 -20.08 -4.22
N THR A 69 -6.36 -19.12 -3.31
CA THR A 69 -6.18 -17.69 -3.61
C THR A 69 -4.77 -17.41 -4.12
N ASP A 70 -3.77 -18.13 -3.60
CA ASP A 70 -2.37 -17.95 -4.02
C ASP A 70 -2.14 -18.44 -5.45
N ARG A 71 -2.69 -19.61 -5.78
CA ARG A 71 -2.70 -20.11 -7.16
C ARG A 71 -3.38 -19.12 -8.10
N VAL A 72 -4.55 -18.60 -7.72
CA VAL A 72 -5.27 -17.60 -8.52
C VAL A 72 -4.48 -16.30 -8.66
N LEU A 73 -3.80 -15.84 -7.61
CA LEU A 73 -2.92 -14.67 -7.65
C LEU A 73 -1.77 -14.84 -8.64
N GLU A 74 -1.05 -15.96 -8.59
CA GLU A 74 0.06 -16.26 -9.51
C GLU A 74 -0.40 -16.35 -10.97
N GLU A 75 -1.51 -17.06 -11.23
CA GLU A 75 -2.10 -17.14 -12.57
C GLU A 75 -2.60 -15.79 -13.08
N SER A 76 -3.09 -14.95 -12.17
CA SER A 76 -3.56 -13.60 -12.48
C SER A 76 -2.40 -12.67 -12.81
N MET A 77 -1.29 -12.75 -12.06
CA MET A 77 -0.08 -11.98 -12.35
C MET A 77 0.42 -12.27 -13.77
N ARG A 78 0.60 -13.55 -14.12
CA ARG A 78 0.98 -13.96 -15.48
C ARG A 78 0.03 -13.44 -16.56
N THR A 79 -1.27 -13.40 -16.26
CA THR A 79 -2.29 -12.92 -17.20
C THR A 79 -2.20 -11.41 -17.43
N LEU A 80 -1.90 -10.65 -16.38
CA LEU A 80 -1.72 -9.21 -16.45
C LEU A 80 -0.39 -8.86 -17.10
N GLU A 81 0.71 -9.53 -16.76
CA GLU A 81 2.03 -9.35 -17.38
C GLU A 81 1.96 -9.45 -18.90
N ALA A 82 1.38 -10.54 -19.43
CA ALA A 82 1.17 -10.71 -20.87
C ALA A 82 0.34 -9.57 -21.50
N ALA A 83 -0.64 -9.02 -20.77
CA ALA A 83 -1.42 -7.87 -21.24
C ALA A 83 -0.62 -6.56 -21.26
N PHE A 84 0.37 -6.40 -20.37
CA PHE A 84 1.29 -5.27 -20.40
C PHE A 84 2.38 -5.42 -21.47
N GLU A 85 2.74 -6.66 -21.84
CA GLU A 85 3.65 -6.95 -22.96
C GLU A 85 3.00 -6.74 -24.34
N GLY A 86 1.67 -6.62 -24.39
CA GLY A 86 0.92 -6.26 -25.60
C GLY A 86 0.09 -7.40 -26.22
N ASP A 87 0.04 -8.56 -25.58
CA ASP A 87 -0.62 -9.75 -26.14
C ASP A 87 -2.16 -9.68 -26.08
N ARG A 88 -2.74 -8.72 -25.35
CA ARG A 88 -4.19 -8.55 -25.19
C ARG A 88 -4.58 -7.20 -24.58
N SER A 89 -5.88 -6.93 -24.58
CA SER A 89 -6.46 -5.79 -23.85
C SER A 89 -6.26 -5.93 -22.33
N LYS A 90 -5.79 -4.85 -21.70
CA LYS A 90 -5.65 -4.73 -20.23
C LYS A 90 -6.98 -4.90 -19.50
N GLU A 91 -8.08 -4.44 -20.10
CA GLU A 91 -9.43 -4.57 -19.53
C GLU A 91 -9.94 -6.01 -19.58
N GLU A 92 -9.75 -6.70 -20.71
CA GLU A 92 -10.15 -8.10 -20.85
C GLU A 92 -9.34 -9.00 -19.91
N ALA A 93 -8.04 -8.73 -19.79
CA ALA A 93 -7.17 -9.42 -18.85
C ALA A 93 -7.65 -9.21 -17.41
N LEU A 94 -7.96 -7.97 -17.02
CA LEU A 94 -8.49 -7.68 -15.69
C LEU A 94 -9.86 -8.34 -15.44
N ALA A 95 -10.77 -8.29 -16.40
CA ALA A 95 -12.07 -8.95 -16.29
C ALA A 95 -11.92 -10.46 -16.06
N LYS A 96 -11.00 -11.10 -16.79
CA LYS A 96 -10.67 -12.52 -16.60
C LYS A 96 -10.10 -12.81 -15.22
N VAL A 97 -9.22 -11.95 -14.72
CA VAL A 97 -8.66 -12.07 -13.36
C VAL A 97 -9.79 -12.00 -12.32
N VAL A 98 -10.66 -11.00 -12.40
CA VAL A 98 -11.79 -10.86 -11.46
C VAL A 98 -12.72 -12.07 -11.51
N SER A 99 -13.06 -12.57 -12.70
CA SER A 99 -13.89 -13.78 -12.81
C SER A 99 -13.25 -15.02 -12.20
N ARG A 100 -11.92 -15.12 -12.12
CA ARG A 100 -11.25 -16.21 -11.38
C ARG A 100 -11.34 -16.02 -9.87
N PHE A 101 -11.24 -14.79 -9.39
CA PHE A 101 -11.44 -14.51 -7.96
C PHE A 101 -12.88 -14.83 -7.53
N GLU A 102 -13.88 -14.56 -8.37
CA GLU A 102 -15.29 -14.88 -8.08
C GLU A 102 -15.56 -16.38 -7.97
N THR A 103 -14.68 -17.24 -8.51
CA THR A 103 -14.82 -18.69 -8.42
C THR A 103 -14.21 -19.29 -7.15
N ILE A 104 -13.44 -18.52 -6.37
CA ILE A 104 -12.84 -19.00 -5.13
C ILE A 104 -13.96 -19.22 -4.11
N GLU A 105 -14.05 -20.44 -3.58
CA GLU A 105 -15.05 -20.74 -2.56
C GLU A 105 -14.59 -20.17 -1.21
N ILE A 106 -15.42 -19.30 -0.62
CA ILE A 106 -15.16 -18.67 0.67
C ILE A 106 -16.07 -19.22 1.77
N LEU A 107 -15.51 -19.39 2.96
CA LEU A 107 -16.21 -19.79 4.17
C LEU A 107 -16.89 -18.58 4.81
N ASP A 108 -18.15 -18.75 5.22
CA ASP A 108 -18.84 -17.79 6.06
C ASP A 108 -18.43 -17.97 7.53
N SER A 109 -17.21 -17.55 7.86
CA SER A 109 -16.61 -17.68 9.20
C SER A 109 -16.79 -16.42 10.07
N GLY A 110 -17.69 -15.50 9.68
CA GLY A 110 -17.78 -14.17 10.26
C GLY A 110 -16.60 -13.26 9.88
N LYS A 111 -16.66 -11.98 10.28
CA LYS A 111 -15.63 -11.00 9.95
C LYS A 111 -14.38 -11.17 10.82
N ARG A 112 -13.21 -11.28 10.19
CA ARG A 112 -11.91 -11.21 10.86
C ARG A 112 -11.55 -9.76 11.23
N PRO A 113 -10.75 -9.52 12.29
CA PRO A 113 -10.24 -8.19 12.59
C PRO A 113 -9.40 -7.66 11.42
N GLU A 114 -9.82 -6.52 10.88
CA GLU A 114 -9.10 -5.79 9.83
C GLU A 114 -7.82 -5.14 10.39
N VAL A 115 -6.68 -5.43 9.78
CA VAL A 115 -5.36 -4.96 10.19
C VAL A 115 -4.74 -4.18 9.04
N ALA A 116 -4.54 -2.89 9.24
CA ALA A 116 -3.99 -2.02 8.22
C ALA A 116 -2.48 -1.90 8.35
N ILE A 117 -1.76 -2.33 7.32
CA ILE A 117 -0.30 -2.15 7.24
C ILE A 117 -0.01 -0.79 6.61
N PHE A 118 0.86 -0.01 7.25
CA PHE A 118 1.37 1.27 6.75
C PHE A 118 2.87 1.44 7.09
N GLY A 119 3.46 2.61 6.85
CA GLY A 119 4.90 2.85 7.00
C GLY A 119 5.64 2.97 5.66
N ASP A 120 6.94 2.70 5.68
CA ASP A 120 7.83 2.79 4.52
C ASP A 120 7.43 1.79 3.43
N LEU A 121 7.45 2.23 2.18
CA LEU A 121 6.96 1.49 1.01
C LEU A 121 7.72 0.18 0.79
N TYR A 122 9.05 0.17 0.98
CA TYR A 122 9.85 -1.03 0.77
C TYR A 122 9.60 -2.05 1.88
N SER A 123 9.59 -1.61 3.14
CA SER A 123 9.36 -2.51 4.29
C SER A 123 7.98 -3.14 4.26
N ARG A 124 6.91 -2.40 3.96
CA ARG A 124 5.54 -2.95 3.94
C ARG A 124 5.28 -3.93 2.79
N ASP A 125 6.00 -3.80 1.67
CA ASP A 125 5.72 -4.55 0.44
C ASP A 125 6.76 -5.62 0.11
N ASN A 126 7.86 -5.69 0.86
CA ASN A 126 8.85 -6.74 0.73
C ASN A 126 8.63 -7.84 1.78
N HIS A 127 8.03 -8.95 1.36
CA HIS A 127 7.74 -10.11 2.21
C HIS A 127 8.99 -10.73 2.85
N VAL A 128 10.16 -10.63 2.22
CA VAL A 128 11.42 -11.13 2.79
C VAL A 128 11.86 -10.23 3.95
N LEU A 129 11.84 -8.91 3.74
CA LEU A 129 12.25 -7.96 4.78
C LEU A 129 11.30 -7.96 5.97
N ASN A 130 9.99 -7.97 5.71
CA ASN A 130 8.98 -7.91 6.77
C ASN A 130 8.58 -9.26 7.35
N GLN A 131 9.35 -10.32 7.06
CA GLN A 131 9.12 -11.66 7.58
C GLN A 131 7.69 -12.16 7.31
N ASP A 132 7.22 -11.88 6.10
CA ASP A 132 5.90 -12.22 5.59
C ASP A 132 4.74 -11.73 6.46
N LEU A 133 4.80 -10.44 6.84
CA LEU A 133 3.83 -9.80 7.74
C LEU A 133 2.36 -10.04 7.34
N VAL A 134 2.07 -10.04 6.04
CA VAL A 134 0.71 -10.30 5.54
C VAL A 134 0.25 -11.70 5.96
N ARG A 135 1.02 -12.73 5.62
CA ARG A 135 0.69 -14.12 5.99
C ARG A 135 0.67 -14.33 7.48
N PHE A 136 1.59 -13.69 8.20
CA PHE A 136 1.62 -13.76 9.66
C PHE A 136 0.28 -13.26 10.25
N ILE A 137 -0.23 -12.12 9.80
CA ILE A 137 -1.53 -11.60 10.27
C ILE A 137 -2.67 -12.57 9.91
N GLU A 138 -2.71 -13.05 8.67
CA GLU A 138 -3.78 -13.93 8.18
C GLU A 138 -3.82 -15.29 8.89
N ALA A 139 -2.64 -15.86 9.18
CA ALA A 139 -2.47 -17.10 9.93
C ALA A 139 -2.95 -16.97 11.39
N HIS A 140 -2.92 -15.76 11.96
CA HIS A 140 -3.40 -15.45 13.30
C HIS A 140 -4.79 -14.82 13.29
N GLY A 141 -5.60 -15.12 12.28
CA GLY A 141 -7.02 -14.79 12.24
C GLY A 141 -7.34 -13.36 11.81
N GLY A 142 -6.37 -12.57 11.36
CA GLY A 142 -6.61 -11.23 10.83
C GLY A 142 -6.95 -11.20 9.34
N GLU A 143 -7.46 -10.05 8.89
CA GLU A 143 -7.63 -9.69 7.48
C GLU A 143 -6.79 -8.43 7.18
N VAL A 144 -5.96 -8.46 6.14
CA VAL A 144 -5.00 -7.38 5.91
C VAL A 144 -5.55 -6.32 4.95
N ILE A 145 -5.53 -5.05 5.39
CA ILE A 145 -5.74 -3.88 4.53
C ILE A 145 -4.39 -3.41 3.99
N THR A 146 -4.15 -3.65 2.71
CA THR A 146 -3.03 -3.06 1.96
C THR A 146 -3.42 -1.74 1.30
N THR A 147 -2.46 -0.83 1.10
CA THR A 147 -2.67 0.44 0.37
C THR A 147 -2.08 0.33 -1.03
N PRO A 148 -2.89 0.20 -2.10
CA PRO A 148 -2.39 0.27 -3.47
C PRO A 148 -1.61 1.57 -3.72
N TYR A 149 -0.56 1.53 -4.54
CA TYR A 149 0.29 2.69 -4.82
C TYR A 149 -0.49 3.88 -5.40
N THR A 150 -1.48 3.62 -6.25
CA THR A 150 -2.34 4.67 -6.80
C THR A 150 -3.19 5.35 -5.74
N SER A 151 -3.73 4.58 -4.78
CA SER A 151 -4.40 5.11 -3.60
C SER A 151 -3.46 5.97 -2.75
N TYR A 152 -2.25 5.48 -2.48
CA TYR A 152 -1.23 6.22 -1.76
C TYR A 152 -0.90 7.57 -2.42
N VAL A 153 -0.60 7.58 -3.72
CA VAL A 153 -0.31 8.81 -4.47
C VAL A 153 -1.47 9.79 -4.33
N LYS A 154 -2.72 9.34 -4.49
CA LYS A 154 -3.90 10.21 -4.35
C LYS A 154 -4.05 10.81 -2.94
N MET A 155 -3.66 10.08 -1.89
CA MET A 155 -3.66 10.58 -0.50
C MET A 155 -2.66 11.73 -0.31
N VAL A 156 -1.47 11.62 -0.91
CA VAL A 156 -0.32 12.48 -0.58
C VAL A 156 0.03 13.52 -1.64
N VAL A 157 -0.51 13.46 -2.86
CA VAL A 157 -0.04 14.32 -3.97
C VAL A 157 -0.26 15.82 -3.72
N ARG A 158 -1.30 16.20 -2.96
CA ARG A 158 -1.66 17.61 -2.73
C ARG A 158 -0.57 18.42 -2.00
N PRO A 159 -0.01 17.96 -0.86
CA PRO A 159 1.16 18.59 -0.25
C PRO A 159 2.38 18.69 -1.18
N TYR A 160 2.63 17.67 -1.99
CA TYR A 160 3.75 17.69 -2.94
C TYR A 160 3.55 18.72 -4.06
N TYR A 161 2.32 18.97 -4.51
CA TYR A 161 2.05 20.09 -5.43
C TYR A 161 2.40 21.43 -4.82
N TRP A 162 2.08 21.65 -3.55
CA TRP A 162 2.43 22.89 -2.86
C TRP A 162 3.95 23.05 -2.73
N LYS A 163 4.65 21.99 -2.32
CA LYS A 163 6.11 21.96 -2.26
C LYS A 163 6.76 22.29 -3.60
N TRP A 164 6.40 21.56 -4.66
CA TRP A 164 6.98 21.75 -5.98
C TRP A 164 6.68 23.12 -6.55
N PHE A 165 5.53 23.71 -6.24
CA PHE A 165 5.21 25.08 -6.60
C PHE A 165 6.17 26.08 -5.92
N LEU A 166 6.41 25.92 -4.61
CA LEU A 166 7.34 26.78 -3.87
C LEU A 166 8.80 26.61 -4.32
N GLU A 167 9.19 25.41 -4.73
CA GLU A 167 10.52 25.10 -5.28
C GLU A 167 10.70 25.55 -6.75
N GLY A 168 9.70 26.19 -7.36
CA GLY A 168 9.76 26.66 -8.75
C GLY A 168 9.59 25.55 -9.80
N GLN A 169 9.21 24.34 -9.39
CA GLN A 169 9.01 23.19 -10.29
C GLN A 169 7.63 23.20 -10.96
N TYR A 170 7.26 24.33 -11.57
CA TYR A 170 5.89 24.55 -12.09
C TYR A 170 5.49 23.56 -13.19
N LEU A 171 6.44 23.17 -14.06
CA LEU A 171 6.20 22.17 -15.11
C LEU A 171 5.84 20.79 -14.52
N ASN A 172 6.46 20.41 -13.40
CA ASN A 172 6.16 19.15 -12.71
C ASN A 172 4.76 19.18 -12.09
N VAL A 173 4.36 20.32 -11.51
CA VAL A 173 2.99 20.52 -10.99
C VAL A 173 1.97 20.42 -12.12
N LEU A 174 2.20 21.12 -13.24
CA LEU A 174 1.28 21.14 -14.37
C LEU A 174 1.13 19.76 -15.01
N SER A 175 2.24 19.10 -15.33
CA SER A 175 2.25 17.77 -15.96
C SER A 175 1.62 16.72 -15.07
N THR A 176 1.95 16.70 -13.77
CA THR A 176 1.36 15.73 -12.83
C THR A 176 -0.13 15.97 -12.63
N LYS A 177 -0.57 17.23 -12.51
CA LYS A 177 -2.01 17.56 -12.43
C LYS A 177 -2.77 17.12 -13.67
N ALA A 178 -2.23 17.40 -14.87
CA ALA A 178 -2.85 16.98 -16.12
C ALA A 178 -2.95 15.44 -16.19
N MET A 179 -1.89 14.74 -15.79
CA MET A 179 -1.83 13.28 -15.77
C MET A 179 -2.84 12.67 -14.79
N MET A 180 -2.93 13.17 -13.55
CA MET A 180 -3.90 12.70 -12.55
C MET A 180 -5.35 12.91 -13.00
N THR A 181 -5.64 14.04 -13.66
CA THR A 181 -6.97 14.30 -14.24
C THR A 181 -7.28 13.31 -15.37
N ALA A 182 -6.30 13.01 -16.22
CA ALA A 182 -6.46 12.03 -17.30
C ALA A 182 -6.74 10.62 -16.75
N PHE A 183 -6.07 10.23 -15.67
CA PHE A 183 -6.23 8.92 -15.04
C PHE A 183 -7.56 8.75 -14.31
N THR A 184 -8.21 9.83 -13.85
CA THR A 184 -9.46 9.73 -13.09
C THR A 184 -10.57 8.96 -13.83
N ARG A 185 -10.70 9.11 -15.15
CA ARG A 185 -11.71 8.37 -15.94
C ARG A 185 -11.33 6.89 -16.10
N LEU A 186 -10.04 6.61 -16.26
CA LEU A 186 -9.52 5.26 -16.41
C LEU A 186 -9.60 4.49 -15.09
N GLU A 187 -9.29 5.13 -13.97
CA GLU A 187 -9.47 4.58 -12.62
C GLU A 187 -10.90 4.13 -12.43
N LYS A 188 -11.89 5.00 -12.64
CA LYS A 188 -13.30 4.63 -12.53
C LYS A 188 -13.68 3.46 -13.43
N LYS A 189 -13.12 3.40 -14.65
CA LYS A 189 -13.36 2.29 -15.57
C LYS A 189 -12.87 0.98 -14.97
N TYR A 190 -11.62 0.91 -14.53
CA TYR A 190 -11.00 -0.32 -14.03
C TYR A 190 -11.43 -0.67 -12.61
N PHE A 191 -11.71 0.33 -11.77
CA PHE A 191 -12.06 0.13 -10.36
C PHE A 191 -13.38 -0.65 -10.20
N ARG A 192 -14.34 -0.46 -11.11
CA ARG A 192 -15.58 -1.26 -11.17
C ARG A 192 -15.35 -2.77 -11.25
N HIS A 193 -14.20 -3.21 -11.77
CA HIS A 193 -13.85 -4.63 -11.74
C HIS A 193 -13.42 -5.07 -10.33
N PHE A 194 -12.58 -4.28 -9.65
CA PHE A 194 -12.13 -4.58 -8.29
C PHE A 194 -13.28 -4.52 -7.26
N GLU A 195 -14.27 -3.63 -7.47
CA GLU A 195 -15.47 -3.51 -6.62
C GLU A 195 -16.21 -4.83 -6.47
N ARG A 196 -16.21 -5.68 -7.50
CA ARG A 196 -16.91 -6.98 -7.49
C ARG A 196 -16.36 -7.94 -6.45
N ILE A 197 -15.06 -7.85 -6.13
CA ILE A 197 -14.40 -8.70 -5.12
C ILE A 197 -14.32 -7.97 -3.78
N LEU A 198 -13.99 -6.68 -3.79
CA LEU A 198 -13.76 -5.92 -2.58
C LEU A 198 -15.07 -5.53 -1.87
N GLY A 199 -16.17 -5.36 -2.62
CA GLY A 199 -17.46 -4.92 -2.08
C GLY A 199 -17.48 -3.46 -1.61
N GLU A 200 -16.47 -2.66 -2.01
CA GLU A 200 -16.28 -1.28 -1.57
C GLU A 200 -16.14 -0.34 -2.76
N ALA A 201 -16.76 0.83 -2.68
CA ALA A 201 -16.61 1.89 -3.68
C ALA A 201 -15.22 2.52 -3.66
N GLU A 202 -14.85 3.20 -4.76
CA GLU A 202 -13.55 3.87 -4.85
C GLU A 202 -13.35 4.92 -3.74
N PRO A 203 -12.31 4.82 -2.92
CA PRO A 203 -12.11 5.76 -1.82
C PRO A 203 -11.82 7.17 -2.34
N THR A 204 -12.39 8.17 -1.67
CA THR A 204 -12.15 9.59 -1.96
C THR A 204 -11.10 10.19 -1.03
N TYR A 205 -10.24 11.05 -1.59
CA TYR A 205 -9.14 11.72 -0.88
C TYR A 205 -9.31 13.24 -0.94
N ASP A 206 -10.42 13.69 -0.38
CA ASP A 206 -10.99 15.03 -0.56
C ASP A 206 -10.67 16.01 0.57
N VAL A 207 -10.34 15.50 1.76
CA VAL A 207 -10.04 16.31 2.95
C VAL A 207 -8.73 17.09 2.76
N ALA A 208 -8.70 18.32 3.25
CA ALA A 208 -7.53 19.18 3.17
C ALA A 208 -6.37 18.55 3.98
N PRO A 209 -5.20 18.28 3.37
CA PRO A 209 -4.05 17.74 4.08
C PRO A 209 -3.66 18.59 5.30
N GLN A 210 -3.74 19.91 5.18
CA GLN A 210 -3.45 20.86 6.25
C GLN A 210 -4.30 20.61 7.50
N SER A 211 -5.60 20.31 7.34
CA SER A 211 -6.46 20.09 8.50
C SER A 211 -6.13 18.78 9.20
N ILE A 212 -5.83 17.72 8.43
CA ILE A 212 -5.40 16.43 8.98
C ILE A 212 -4.07 16.56 9.73
N LEU A 213 -3.09 17.24 9.12
CA LEU A 213 -1.74 17.34 9.69
C LEU A 213 -1.68 18.26 10.92
N ALA A 214 -2.47 19.34 10.93
CA ALA A 214 -2.55 20.27 12.05
C ALA A 214 -2.97 19.58 13.36
N GLU A 215 -3.76 18.52 13.27
CA GLU A 215 -4.14 17.71 14.44
C GLU A 215 -2.96 17.06 15.17
N TYR A 216 -1.82 16.89 14.48
CA TYR A 216 -0.60 16.28 15.00
C TYR A 216 0.53 17.30 15.15
N ASN A 217 0.24 18.61 15.06
CA ASN A 217 1.24 19.68 14.99
C ASN A 217 2.25 19.51 13.83
N VAL A 218 1.83 18.82 12.76
CA VAL A 218 2.63 18.66 11.54
C VAL A 218 2.18 19.68 10.50
N ARG A 219 3.14 20.29 9.81
CA ARG A 219 2.85 21.22 8.72
C ARG A 219 3.03 20.56 7.36
N VAL A 220 2.40 21.11 6.34
CA VAL A 220 2.51 20.61 4.95
C VAL A 220 3.92 20.70 4.38
N GLU A 221 4.78 21.56 4.94
CA GLU A 221 6.18 21.67 4.55
C GLU A 221 7.04 20.50 5.07
N HIS A 222 6.56 19.74 6.07
CA HIS A 222 7.24 18.54 6.59
C HIS A 222 7.04 17.32 5.67
N THR A 223 7.13 17.53 4.34
CA THR A 223 6.93 16.48 3.33
C THR A 223 7.88 15.30 3.54
N GLY A 224 7.36 14.08 3.42
CA GLY A 224 8.10 12.84 3.64
C GLY A 224 7.22 11.80 4.34
N GLU A 225 7.80 10.63 4.60
CA GLU A 225 7.06 9.46 5.07
C GLU A 225 6.26 9.72 6.36
N ALA A 226 6.75 10.54 7.29
CA ALA A 226 6.02 10.85 8.52
C ALA A 226 4.69 11.57 8.25
N MET A 227 4.69 12.57 7.36
CA MET A 227 3.48 13.25 6.90
C MET A 227 2.58 12.28 6.12
N ASP A 228 3.17 11.49 5.24
CA ASP A 228 2.44 10.53 4.41
C ASP A 228 1.75 9.45 5.26
N ASN A 229 2.39 9.00 6.34
CA ASN A 229 1.83 8.04 7.31
C ASN A 229 0.58 8.59 7.99
N LEU A 230 0.60 9.85 8.44
CA LEU A 230 -0.58 10.49 9.04
C LEU A 230 -1.76 10.57 8.05
N LEU A 231 -1.48 10.93 6.79
CA LEU A 231 -2.51 10.98 5.75
C LEU A 231 -3.07 9.57 5.44
N LYS A 232 -2.19 8.56 5.31
CA LYS A 232 -2.58 7.15 5.12
C LYS A 232 -3.48 6.67 6.25
N VAL A 233 -3.05 6.84 7.50
CA VAL A 233 -3.81 6.42 8.68
C VAL A 233 -5.18 7.10 8.74
N PHE A 234 -5.23 8.41 8.51
CA PHE A 234 -6.50 9.14 8.48
C PHE A 234 -7.47 8.57 7.43
N TYR A 235 -7.01 8.37 6.19
CA TYR A 235 -7.87 7.89 5.12
C TYR A 235 -8.26 6.41 5.30
N ILE A 236 -7.37 5.58 5.82
CA ILE A 236 -7.72 4.21 6.18
C ILE A 236 -8.79 4.23 7.28
N ALA A 237 -8.62 5.03 8.34
CA ALA A 237 -9.64 5.13 9.39
C ALA A 237 -10.98 5.68 8.86
N LYS A 238 -10.96 6.60 7.90
CA LYS A 238 -12.17 7.14 7.25
C LYS A 238 -12.93 6.08 6.44
N HIS A 239 -12.21 5.24 5.69
CA HIS A 239 -12.80 4.31 4.72
C HIS A 239 -12.97 2.88 5.25
N HIS A 240 -12.25 2.51 6.31
CA HIS A 240 -12.33 1.23 7.01
C HIS A 240 -12.76 1.45 8.46
N PRO A 241 -14.05 1.67 8.74
CA PRO A 241 -14.55 1.93 10.09
C PRO A 241 -14.31 0.77 11.06
N ASP A 242 -14.14 -0.45 10.52
CA ASP A 242 -13.97 -1.68 11.28
C ASP A 242 -12.51 -2.07 11.54
N VAL A 243 -11.53 -1.29 11.05
CA VAL A 243 -10.10 -1.52 11.29
C VAL A 243 -9.80 -1.61 12.79
N ALA A 244 -9.17 -2.72 13.17
CA ALA A 244 -8.89 -3.10 14.55
C ALA A 244 -7.45 -2.78 14.97
N LEU A 245 -6.52 -2.68 14.02
CA LEU A 245 -5.10 -2.44 14.31
C LEU A 245 -4.40 -1.73 13.14
N PHE A 246 -3.56 -0.75 13.46
CA PHE A 246 -2.58 -0.19 12.54
C PHE A 246 -1.20 -0.80 12.82
N VAL A 247 -0.58 -1.43 11.82
CA VAL A 247 0.77 -1.98 11.91
C VAL A 247 1.71 -1.14 11.05
N GLN A 248 2.63 -0.43 11.69
CA GLN A 248 3.66 0.35 11.02
C GLN A 248 4.86 -0.54 10.72
N ALA A 249 5.14 -0.80 9.44
CA ALA A 249 6.39 -1.40 9.00
C ALA A 249 7.49 -0.32 8.95
N SER A 250 8.53 -0.51 9.76
CA SER A 250 9.63 0.45 9.95
C SER A 250 10.96 -0.21 9.56
N PRO A 251 11.69 0.28 8.55
CA PRO A 251 12.99 -0.27 8.17
C PRO A 251 14.10 0.31 9.04
N ALA A 252 14.85 -0.55 9.74
CA ALA A 252 16.12 -0.22 10.41
C ALA A 252 16.15 1.13 11.17
N PHE A 253 15.12 1.41 11.96
CA PHE A 253 14.98 2.67 12.72
C PHE A 253 15.02 3.93 11.85
N CYS A 254 14.37 3.88 10.68
CA CYS A 254 14.20 5.02 9.77
C CYS A 254 13.66 6.25 10.50
N CYS A 255 14.33 7.40 10.40
CA CYS A 255 13.98 8.59 11.18
C CYS A 255 12.51 9.03 11.00
N PRO A 256 11.96 9.11 9.77
CA PRO A 256 10.52 9.34 9.57
C PRO A 256 9.62 8.33 10.28
N SER A 257 9.97 7.05 10.26
CA SER A 257 9.19 6.01 10.93
C SER A 257 9.20 6.19 12.45
N LEU A 258 10.35 6.57 13.04
CA LEU A 258 10.45 6.91 14.46
C LEU A 258 9.61 8.13 14.84
N VAL A 259 9.52 9.14 13.96
CA VAL A 259 8.64 10.29 14.17
C VAL A 259 7.17 9.85 14.18
N THR A 260 6.76 8.97 13.27
CA THR A 260 5.41 8.40 13.28
C THR A 260 5.14 7.56 14.54
N GLU A 261 6.10 6.74 14.96
CA GLU A 261 6.00 5.93 16.16
C GLU A 261 5.86 6.80 17.43
N ALA A 262 6.60 7.90 17.51
CA ALA A 262 6.47 8.86 18.60
C ALA A 262 5.08 9.53 18.67
N MET A 263 4.30 9.50 17.57
CA MET A 263 2.92 10.00 17.51
C MET A 263 1.87 8.88 17.66
N ALA A 264 2.27 7.62 17.93
CA ALA A 264 1.36 6.48 17.98
C ALA A 264 0.19 6.68 18.96
N ARG A 265 0.47 7.28 20.13
CA ARG A 265 -0.56 7.57 21.15
C ARG A 265 -1.58 8.59 20.64
N GLU A 266 -1.13 9.67 20.01
CA GLU A 266 -2.00 10.70 19.45
C GLU A 266 -2.84 10.14 18.29
N ILE A 267 -2.24 9.26 17.47
CA ILE A 267 -2.96 8.54 16.40
C ILE A 267 -4.04 7.64 17.00
N GLU A 268 -3.72 6.86 18.04
CA GLU A 268 -4.68 5.98 18.71
C GLU A 268 -5.82 6.77 19.35
N GLN A 269 -5.53 7.89 20.03
CA GLN A 269 -6.54 8.76 20.62
C GLN A 269 -7.52 9.34 19.59
N LYS A 270 -7.03 9.69 18.40
CA LYS A 270 -7.85 10.31 17.34
C LYS A 270 -8.60 9.30 16.49
N SER A 271 -7.97 8.19 16.16
CA SER A 271 -8.58 7.13 15.33
C SER A 271 -9.43 6.15 16.14
N GLY A 272 -9.16 6.03 17.45
CA GLY A 272 -9.72 5.00 18.32
C GLY A 272 -9.14 3.60 18.07
N VAL A 273 -8.05 3.49 17.30
CA VAL A 273 -7.46 2.22 16.83
C VAL A 273 -6.00 2.15 17.30
N PRO A 274 -5.57 1.03 17.93
CA PRO A 274 -4.19 0.87 18.37
C PRO A 274 -3.20 0.91 17.20
N VAL A 275 -2.00 1.41 17.48
CA VAL A 275 -0.88 1.47 16.53
C VAL A 275 0.30 0.69 17.09
N VAL A 276 0.85 -0.23 16.30
CA VAL A 276 2.04 -1.01 16.68
C VAL A 276 3.09 -0.86 15.60
N SER A 277 4.30 -0.47 16.00
CA SER A 277 5.46 -0.39 15.11
C SER A 277 6.27 -1.67 15.14
N VAL A 278 6.51 -2.26 13.97
CA VAL A 278 7.39 -3.41 13.81
C VAL A 278 8.64 -2.95 13.06
N THR A 279 9.79 -3.07 13.72
CA THR A 279 11.07 -2.68 13.14
C THR A 279 11.77 -3.86 12.48
N TYR A 280 12.03 -3.73 11.17
CA TYR A 280 12.75 -4.69 10.35
C TYR A 280 14.14 -4.16 10.03
N ASP A 281 15.15 -4.73 10.68
CA ASP A 281 16.56 -4.33 10.61
C ASP A 281 17.42 -5.33 9.80
N GLY A 282 16.77 -6.28 9.11
CA GLY A 282 17.43 -7.36 8.38
C GLY A 282 17.95 -8.49 9.28
N THR A 283 17.75 -8.40 10.60
CA THR A 283 17.98 -9.53 11.51
C THR A 283 16.79 -10.48 11.47
N GLY A 284 17.06 -11.77 11.68
CA GLY A 284 16.01 -12.78 11.85
C GLY A 284 15.28 -12.64 13.20
N GLY A 285 14.55 -13.69 13.57
CA GLY A 285 13.73 -13.73 14.79
C GLY A 285 12.28 -13.37 14.51
N ALA A 286 11.44 -13.44 15.54
CA ALA A 286 9.99 -13.33 15.38
C ALA A 286 9.50 -11.89 15.59
N LYS A 287 9.88 -10.98 14.69
CA LYS A 287 9.59 -9.53 14.84
C LYS A 287 8.07 -9.26 14.85
N ASN A 288 7.32 -10.08 14.12
CA ASN A 288 5.86 -9.94 13.99
C ASN A 288 5.09 -10.37 15.25
N GLU A 289 5.68 -11.12 16.19
CA GLU A 289 4.98 -11.60 17.40
C GLU A 289 4.45 -10.47 18.29
N VAL A 290 5.03 -9.27 18.19
CA VAL A 290 4.58 -8.08 18.92
C VAL A 290 3.12 -7.70 18.62
N ILE A 291 2.57 -8.12 17.48
CA ILE A 291 1.17 -7.83 17.10
C ILE A 291 0.18 -8.88 17.62
N LEU A 292 0.64 -10.05 18.09
CA LEU A 292 -0.24 -11.16 18.50
C LEU A 292 -1.29 -10.76 19.56
N PRO A 293 -0.95 -10.02 20.63
CA PRO A 293 -1.94 -9.64 21.63
C PRO A 293 -3.11 -8.83 21.04
N TYR A 294 -2.87 -8.08 19.98
CA TYR A 294 -3.87 -7.25 19.32
C TYR A 294 -4.77 -8.06 18.37
N LEU A 295 -4.27 -9.18 17.85
CA LEU A 295 -5.04 -10.12 17.03
C LEU A 295 -5.89 -11.04 17.89
N GLU A 296 -5.35 -11.51 19.02
CA GLU A 296 -6.04 -12.39 19.97
C GLU A 296 -7.12 -11.63 20.76
N TYR A 297 -6.85 -10.37 21.12
CA TYR A 297 -7.78 -9.52 21.89
C TYR A 297 -8.10 -8.22 21.14
N PRO A 298 -8.79 -8.28 19.99
CA PRO A 298 -9.07 -7.11 19.18
C PRO A 298 -9.97 -6.12 19.94
N ARG A 299 -9.62 -4.84 19.88
CA ARG A 299 -10.41 -3.75 20.46
C ARG A 299 -11.37 -3.18 19.42
N ALA A 300 -12.58 -2.83 19.85
CA ALA A 300 -13.47 -1.98 19.09
C ALA A 300 -12.96 -0.54 19.14
N ARG A 301 -13.31 0.27 18.14
CA ARG A 301 -12.98 1.70 18.15
C ARG A 301 -13.44 2.37 19.45
N GLY A 302 -12.52 3.03 20.13
CA GLY A 302 -12.77 3.65 21.43
C GLY A 302 -12.45 2.78 22.64
N GLY A 303 -11.83 1.61 22.46
CA GLY A 303 -11.19 0.84 23.53
C GLY A 303 -12.05 -0.22 24.22
N ALA A 304 -13.29 -0.46 23.76
CA ALA A 304 -14.09 -1.58 24.24
C ALA A 304 -13.55 -2.90 23.66
N ALA A 305 -13.55 -4.00 24.41
CA ALA A 305 -13.19 -5.31 23.86
C ALA A 305 -14.20 -5.75 22.79
N ARG A 306 -13.75 -6.24 21.62
CA ARG A 306 -14.66 -6.92 20.68
C ARG A 306 -14.96 -8.31 21.23
N HIS A 307 -16.24 -8.67 21.32
CA HIS A 307 -16.62 -10.06 21.56
C HIS A 307 -16.30 -10.86 20.31
N VAL A 308 -15.19 -11.59 20.34
CA VAL A 308 -14.91 -12.66 19.39
C VAL A 308 -15.84 -13.80 19.75
N GLN A 309 -16.77 -14.17 18.87
CA GLN A 309 -17.51 -15.42 19.01
C GLN A 309 -16.48 -16.55 18.86
N SER A 310 -16.15 -17.20 19.97
CA SER A 310 -15.39 -18.44 19.97
C SER A 310 -16.15 -19.48 19.13
N ILE A 311 -15.50 -20.01 18.10
CA ILE A 311 -15.94 -21.23 17.40
C ILE A 311 -15.74 -22.42 18.34
#